data_AF-A0A537VZX5-F1
#
_entry.id   AF-A0A537VZX5-F1
#
_cell.length_a   1.000
_cell.length_b   1.000
_cell.length_c   1.000
_cell.angle_alpha   90.00
_cell.angle_beta   90.00
_cell.angle_gamma   90.00
#
_symmetry.space_group_name_H-M   'P 1'
#
loop_
_entity.id
_entity.type
_entity.pdbx_description
1 polymer ?
#
loop_
_entity_poly.entity_id
_entity_poly.type
_entity_poly.pdbx_seq_one_letter_code
_entity_poly.pdbx_strand_id
1 'polypeptide(L)'
;MTETAPPARLKARYLEEIRPALIGRFGYTSVMQAPRLEKITLNMGVGEAKQDSKALKAAVDQLATIAGQQPSVRRARKSIAAFKLREGMPVGVAVTLRGERSYEFLDRLVSIAIPRIRDFRGLNPRSFDGRGNYSMGVKEQIIFPEVDYDAIDQVRGLDITITTTAASDAEAFALLYAFGMPFASQGRPKGFNEAAGVEPEPAPAEPEPEPAVEEPQPEPEPAVEEPQAEVAVEEPPAEAQPEPEPDTAPAEPQAAAEEPGVQTSAEQAESDDAQEAEPEQQANGEKESSD
;
A
#
# COMPACT_ATOMS: atom_id res chain seq x y z
N MET A 1 10.64 7.10 -42.77
CA MET A 1 9.58 6.09 -42.56
C MET A 1 9.99 5.32 -41.32
N THR A 2 9.44 5.67 -40.16
CA THR A 2 9.79 5.01 -38.89
C THR A 2 9.22 3.60 -38.91
N GLU A 3 10.13 2.62 -38.88
CA GLU A 3 9.85 1.21 -38.69
C GLU A 3 8.98 1.06 -37.43
N THR A 4 7.70 0.74 -37.63
CA THR A 4 6.77 0.54 -36.51
C THR A 4 7.12 -0.81 -35.92
N ALA A 5 7.58 -0.82 -34.66
CA ALA A 5 7.89 -2.05 -33.94
C ALA A 5 6.72 -3.06 -34.09
N PRO A 6 7.01 -4.37 -34.23
CA PRO A 6 5.97 -5.36 -34.39
C PRO A 6 4.98 -5.28 -33.20
N PRO A 7 3.66 -5.41 -33.45
CA PRO A 7 2.68 -5.31 -32.39
C PRO A 7 2.97 -6.34 -31.31
N ALA A 8 2.91 -5.92 -30.03
CA ALA A 8 3.13 -6.81 -28.90
C ALA A 8 2.29 -8.09 -29.03
N ARG A 9 2.89 -9.26 -28.78
CA ARG A 9 2.27 -10.58 -28.95
C ARG A 9 0.87 -10.68 -28.33
N LEU A 10 0.72 -10.21 -27.09
CA LEU A 10 -0.57 -10.19 -26.40
C LEU A 10 -1.59 -9.23 -27.02
N LYS A 11 -1.15 -8.14 -27.66
CA LYS A 11 -2.04 -7.20 -28.36
C LYS A 11 -2.62 -7.83 -29.63
N ALA A 12 -1.82 -8.59 -30.39
CA ALA A 12 -2.31 -9.35 -31.54
C ALA A 12 -3.34 -10.41 -31.08
N ARG A 13 -2.97 -11.21 -30.08
CA ARG A 13 -3.87 -12.22 -29.48
C ARG A 13 -5.19 -11.60 -28.96
N TYR A 14 -5.12 -10.40 -28.39
CA TYR A 14 -6.32 -9.69 -27.96
C TYR A 14 -7.27 -9.39 -29.12
N LEU A 15 -6.76 -8.91 -30.25
CA LEU A 15 -7.56 -8.49 -31.39
C LEU A 15 -8.16 -9.67 -32.17
N GLU A 16 -7.41 -10.76 -32.27
CA GLU A 16 -7.72 -11.94 -33.09
C GLU A 16 -8.56 -12.98 -32.34
N GLU A 17 -8.27 -13.25 -31.07
CA GLU A 17 -8.88 -14.35 -30.32
C GLU A 17 -9.76 -13.87 -29.16
N ILE A 18 -9.20 -13.02 -28.30
CA ILE A 18 -9.84 -12.69 -27.01
C ILE A 18 -11.06 -11.79 -27.20
N ARG A 19 -10.94 -10.75 -28.03
CA ARG A 19 -12.03 -9.81 -28.27
C ARG A 19 -13.26 -10.50 -28.90
N PRO A 20 -13.14 -11.34 -29.96
CA PRO A 20 -14.27 -12.11 -30.47
C PRO A 20 -14.88 -13.04 -29.41
N ALA A 21 -14.06 -13.73 -28.62
CA ALA A 21 -14.54 -14.62 -27.56
C ALA A 21 -15.35 -13.87 -26.48
N LEU A 22 -14.92 -12.67 -26.10
CA LEU A 22 -15.65 -11.83 -25.13
C LEU A 22 -16.97 -11.31 -25.70
N ILE A 23 -16.99 -10.90 -26.98
CA ILE A 23 -18.23 -10.48 -27.65
C ILE A 23 -19.22 -11.63 -27.70
N GLY A 24 -18.78 -12.83 -28.05
CA GLY A 24 -19.63 -14.03 -28.07
C GLY A 24 -20.16 -14.41 -26.70
N ARG A 25 -19.36 -14.26 -25.64
CA ARG A 25 -19.74 -14.61 -24.27
C ARG A 25 -20.73 -13.64 -23.65
N PHE A 26 -20.50 -12.33 -23.80
CA PHE A 26 -21.31 -11.30 -23.14
C PHE A 26 -22.36 -10.66 -24.05
N GLY A 27 -22.42 -11.05 -25.33
CA GLY A 27 -23.44 -10.59 -26.27
C GLY A 27 -23.36 -9.10 -26.60
N TYR A 28 -22.16 -8.51 -26.65
CA TYR A 28 -22.01 -7.08 -26.92
C TYR A 28 -22.52 -6.71 -28.31
N THR A 29 -23.26 -5.60 -28.39
CA THR A 29 -23.82 -5.09 -29.65
C THR A 29 -22.79 -4.35 -30.49
N SER A 30 -21.74 -3.82 -29.85
CA SER A 30 -20.68 -3.06 -30.51
C SER A 30 -19.30 -3.61 -30.18
N VAL A 31 -18.44 -3.68 -31.18
CA VAL A 31 -17.03 -4.10 -31.05
C VAL A 31 -16.27 -3.20 -30.05
N MET A 32 -16.66 -1.94 -29.94
CA MET A 32 -16.03 -0.96 -29.04
C MET A 32 -16.46 -1.11 -27.58
N GLN A 33 -17.54 -1.86 -27.32
CA GLN A 33 -18.02 -2.16 -25.97
C GLN A 33 -17.19 -3.27 -25.30
N ALA A 34 -16.48 -4.08 -26.09
CA ALA A 34 -15.65 -5.14 -25.57
C ALA A 34 -14.56 -4.58 -24.60
N PRO A 35 -14.42 -5.15 -23.39
CA PRO A 35 -13.43 -4.72 -22.41
C PRO A 35 -12.01 -4.79 -22.97
N ARG A 36 -11.23 -3.73 -22.74
CA ARG A 36 -9.81 -3.64 -23.11
C ARG A 36 -8.96 -3.20 -21.93
N LEU A 37 -7.66 -3.49 -22.02
CA LEU A 37 -6.67 -2.96 -21.09
C LEU A 37 -6.43 -1.47 -21.40
N GLU A 38 -6.60 -0.60 -20.39
CA GLU A 38 -6.37 0.85 -20.56
C GLU A 38 -4.97 1.27 -20.11
N LYS A 39 -4.57 0.81 -18.92
CA LYS A 39 -3.26 1.09 -18.33
C LYS A 39 -2.90 0.05 -17.29
N ILE A 40 -1.60 -0.06 -17.02
CA ILE A 40 -1.07 -0.75 -15.85
C ILE A 40 -0.26 0.25 -15.05
N THR A 41 -0.59 0.41 -13.77
CA THR A 41 0.16 1.26 -12.85
C THR A 41 0.95 0.38 -11.89
N LEU A 42 2.25 0.65 -11.83
CA LEU A 42 3.17 0.01 -10.90
C LEU A 42 3.53 1.05 -9.82
N ASN A 43 3.43 0.65 -8.57
CA ASN A 43 3.70 1.50 -7.43
C ASN A 43 4.58 0.77 -6.42
N MET A 44 5.64 1.43 -5.99
CA MET A 44 6.56 0.94 -4.96
C MET A 44 6.60 1.93 -3.81
N GLY A 45 6.16 1.49 -2.63
CA GLY A 45 6.30 2.25 -1.39
C GLY A 45 7.70 2.08 -0.81
N VAL A 46 8.40 3.18 -0.56
CA VAL A 46 9.75 3.17 0.02
C VAL A 46 9.74 3.98 1.31
N GLY A 47 9.40 3.34 2.43
CA GLY A 47 9.28 4.02 3.73
C GLY A 47 10.58 4.66 4.23
N GLU A 48 11.72 4.12 3.79
CA GLU A 48 13.08 4.58 4.15
C GLU A 48 13.54 5.78 3.30
N ALA A 49 12.84 6.09 2.19
CA ALA A 49 13.21 7.16 1.27
C ALA A 49 13.26 8.56 1.91
N LYS A 50 12.64 8.72 3.08
CA LYS A 50 12.65 9.96 3.87
C LYS A 50 13.99 10.23 4.54
N GLN A 51 14.78 9.18 4.81
CA GLN A 51 16.07 9.23 5.49
C GLN A 51 17.22 8.95 4.53
N ASP A 52 17.03 8.02 3.58
CA ASP A 52 18.05 7.64 2.62
C ASP A 52 17.63 7.92 1.18
N SER A 53 18.31 8.89 0.57
CA SER A 53 18.17 9.22 -0.85
C SER A 53 18.73 8.14 -1.77
N LYS A 54 19.68 7.31 -1.30
CA LYS A 54 20.25 6.21 -2.09
C LYS A 54 19.22 5.09 -2.27
N ALA A 55 18.54 4.70 -1.20
CA ALA A 55 17.42 3.77 -1.25
C ALA A 55 16.35 4.22 -2.25
N LEU A 56 16.03 5.51 -2.31
CA LEU A 56 15.07 6.04 -3.29
C LEU A 56 15.58 5.89 -4.73
N LYS A 57 16.85 6.21 -4.98
CA LYS A 57 17.46 6.10 -6.31
C LYS A 57 17.50 4.64 -6.78
N ALA A 58 17.89 3.71 -5.92
CA ALA A 58 17.89 2.28 -6.22
C ALA A 58 16.49 1.78 -6.63
N ALA A 59 15.42 2.20 -5.92
CA ALA A 59 14.06 1.86 -6.30
C ALA A 59 13.62 2.47 -7.64
N VAL A 60 14.05 3.70 -7.94
CA VAL A 60 13.79 4.34 -9.25
C VAL A 60 14.45 3.53 -10.36
N ASP A 61 15.72 3.15 -10.19
CA ASP A 61 16.48 2.42 -11.21
C ASP A 61 15.91 1.00 -11.41
N GLN A 62 15.60 0.28 -10.31
CA GLN A 62 14.96 -1.04 -10.38
C GLN A 62 13.61 -0.99 -11.09
N LEU A 63 12.75 -0.03 -10.74
CA LEU A 63 11.43 0.09 -11.37
C LEU A 63 11.54 0.56 -12.83
N ALA A 64 12.54 1.38 -13.17
CA ALA A 64 12.84 1.76 -14.55
C ALA A 64 13.23 0.54 -15.39
N THR A 65 14.09 -0.35 -14.85
CA THR A 65 14.49 -1.59 -15.51
C THR A 65 13.32 -2.54 -15.72
N ILE A 66 12.47 -2.73 -14.70
CA ILE A 66 11.26 -3.58 -14.81
C ILE A 66 10.29 -3.02 -15.86
N ALA A 67 10.01 -1.71 -15.81
CA ALA A 67 8.96 -1.09 -16.61
C ALA A 67 9.43 -0.64 -18.01
N GLY A 68 10.74 -0.55 -18.26
CA GLY A 68 11.31 0.05 -19.47
C GLY A 68 10.98 1.54 -19.62
N GLN A 69 10.65 2.21 -18.52
CA GLN A 69 10.20 3.60 -18.51
C GLN A 69 10.62 4.29 -17.21
N GLN A 70 11.12 5.52 -17.33
CA GLN A 70 11.51 6.31 -16.16
C GLN A 70 10.31 6.54 -15.24
N PRO A 71 10.39 6.11 -13.97
CA PRO A 71 9.28 6.23 -13.06
C PRO A 71 9.28 7.59 -12.35
N SER A 72 8.11 7.99 -11.86
CA SER A 72 7.90 9.28 -11.18
C SER A 72 8.01 9.13 -9.66
N VAL A 73 8.80 9.98 -9.01
CA VAL A 73 8.88 10.03 -7.54
C VAL A 73 7.60 10.67 -6.98
N ARG A 74 6.95 9.98 -6.05
CA ARG A 74 5.75 10.42 -5.36
C ARG A 74 6.12 11.10 -4.04
N ARG A 75 5.77 12.38 -3.94
CA ARG A 75 5.97 13.21 -2.75
C ARG A 75 4.72 13.23 -1.88
N ALA A 76 4.91 13.37 -0.58
CA ALA A 76 3.86 13.50 0.42
C ALA A 76 3.02 14.76 0.16
N ARG A 77 1.69 14.61 0.16
CA ARG A 77 0.75 15.75 0.04
C ARG A 77 0.37 16.38 1.38
N LYS A 78 0.54 15.65 2.48
CA LYS A 78 0.17 16.08 3.83
C LYS A 78 1.26 15.68 4.81
N SER A 79 1.47 16.52 5.81
CA SER A 79 2.34 16.22 6.95
C SER A 79 1.58 15.37 7.98
N ILE A 80 2.17 14.26 8.41
CA ILE A 80 1.57 13.36 9.41
C ILE A 80 2.67 12.97 10.41
N ALA A 81 2.51 13.40 11.66
CA ALA A 81 3.51 13.22 12.71
C ALA A 81 3.76 11.73 13.04
N ALA A 82 2.71 10.89 13.04
CA ALA A 82 2.81 9.45 13.34
C ALA A 82 3.78 8.71 12.40
N PHE A 83 3.82 9.10 11.12
CA PHE A 83 4.74 8.52 10.13
C PHE A 83 6.08 9.27 10.02
N LYS A 84 6.27 10.33 10.85
CA LYS A 84 7.40 11.26 10.79
C LYS A 84 7.56 11.85 9.38
N LEU A 85 6.44 12.19 8.75
CA LEU A 85 6.39 12.64 7.36
C LEU A 85 6.02 14.13 7.29
N ARG A 86 6.76 14.89 6.49
CA ARG A 86 6.43 16.28 6.13
C ARG A 86 6.00 16.37 4.68
N GLU A 87 5.16 17.36 4.36
CA GLU A 87 4.76 17.67 2.99
C GLU A 87 5.99 17.87 2.08
N GLY A 88 5.91 17.37 0.84
CA GLY A 88 6.99 17.45 -0.13
C GLY A 88 8.08 16.37 0.00
N MET A 89 8.14 15.61 1.10
CA MET A 89 9.10 14.52 1.25
C MET A 89 8.79 13.36 0.28
N PRO A 90 9.81 12.69 -0.30
CA PRO A 90 9.59 11.51 -1.13
C PRO A 90 9.11 10.32 -0.27
N VAL A 91 8.12 9.58 -0.78
CA VAL A 91 7.51 8.43 -0.09
C VAL A 91 7.60 7.15 -0.92
N GLY A 92 7.61 7.28 -2.23
CA GLY A 92 7.62 6.12 -3.11
C GLY A 92 7.81 6.52 -4.56
N VAL A 93 7.70 5.52 -5.43
CA VAL A 93 7.94 5.66 -6.86
C VAL A 93 6.80 4.97 -7.60
N ALA A 94 6.28 5.59 -8.66
CA ALA A 94 5.24 4.99 -9.47
C ALA A 94 5.45 5.27 -10.96
N VAL A 95 5.06 4.29 -11.78
CA VAL A 95 5.06 4.38 -13.25
C VAL A 95 3.73 3.91 -13.80
N THR A 96 3.30 4.51 -14.90
CA THR A 96 2.07 4.12 -15.60
C THR A 96 2.43 3.73 -17.03
N LEU A 97 2.11 2.50 -17.37
CA LEU A 97 2.31 1.90 -18.68
C LEU A 97 0.99 1.93 -19.44
N ARG A 98 1.04 2.36 -20.70
CA ARG A 98 -0.11 2.44 -21.62
C ARG A 98 0.29 1.92 -23.00
N GLY A 99 -0.68 1.56 -23.81
CA GLY A 99 -0.43 1.09 -25.18
C GLY A 99 0.40 -0.20 -25.19
N GLU A 100 1.35 -0.31 -26.10
CA GLU A 100 2.13 -1.54 -26.31
C GLU A 100 2.94 -1.97 -25.09
N ARG A 101 3.57 -1.02 -24.38
CA ARG A 101 4.33 -1.30 -23.15
C ARG A 101 3.50 -1.99 -22.07
N SER A 102 2.19 -1.69 -22.00
CA SER A 102 1.31 -2.35 -21.04
C SER A 102 1.06 -3.82 -21.39
N TYR A 103 0.94 -4.15 -22.68
CA TYR A 103 0.79 -5.53 -23.14
C TYR A 103 2.09 -6.32 -22.98
N GLU A 104 3.24 -5.72 -23.28
CA GLU A 104 4.56 -6.36 -23.07
C GLU A 104 4.84 -6.63 -21.60
N PHE A 105 4.52 -5.67 -20.73
CA PHE A 105 4.65 -5.87 -19.30
C PHE A 105 3.72 -6.97 -18.79
N LEU A 106 2.46 -7.00 -19.24
CA LEU A 106 1.52 -8.06 -18.88
C LEU A 106 2.01 -9.44 -19.35
N ASP A 107 2.62 -9.52 -20.54
CA ASP A 107 3.15 -10.79 -21.06
C ASP A 107 4.30 -11.32 -20.19
N ARG A 108 5.24 -10.43 -19.85
CA ARG A 108 6.35 -10.75 -18.93
C ARG A 108 5.84 -11.13 -17.53
N LEU A 109 4.82 -10.41 -17.04
CA LEU A 109 4.22 -10.68 -15.74
C LEU A 109 3.61 -12.09 -15.68
N VAL A 110 2.79 -12.44 -16.66
CA VAL A 110 2.07 -13.72 -16.69
C VAL A 110 3.00 -14.89 -17.01
N SER A 111 3.85 -14.74 -18.02
CA SER A 111 4.66 -15.85 -18.53
C SER A 111 5.91 -16.13 -17.70
N ILE A 112 6.50 -15.10 -17.06
CA ILE A 112 7.81 -15.22 -16.39
C ILE A 112 7.74 -14.87 -14.91
N ALA A 113 7.16 -13.72 -14.57
CA ALA A 113 7.28 -13.19 -13.20
C ALA A 113 6.39 -13.94 -12.19
N ILE A 114 5.12 -14.22 -12.54
CA ILE A 114 4.19 -14.91 -11.63
C ILE A 114 4.67 -16.34 -11.26
N PRO A 115 5.12 -17.18 -12.22
CA PRO A 115 5.66 -18.50 -11.89
C PRO A 115 6.86 -18.49 -10.94
N ARG A 116 7.60 -17.37 -10.86
CA ARG A 116 8.76 -17.20 -9.96
C ARG A 116 8.40 -16.72 -8.56
N ILE A 117 7.12 -16.44 -8.29
CA ILE A 117 6.65 -16.10 -6.95
C ILE A 117 6.80 -17.33 -6.05
N ARG A 118 7.49 -17.16 -4.92
CA ARG A 118 7.62 -18.22 -3.91
C ARG A 118 6.25 -18.59 -3.33
N ASP A 119 6.00 -19.89 -3.20
CA ASP A 119 4.75 -20.46 -2.67
C ASP A 119 3.49 -20.00 -3.41
N PHE A 120 3.56 -19.89 -4.74
CA PHE A 120 2.45 -19.44 -5.57
C PHE A 120 1.28 -20.44 -5.59
N ARG A 121 0.11 -20.01 -5.09
CA ARG A 121 -1.15 -20.81 -5.05
C ARG A 121 -2.22 -20.29 -6.01
N GLY A 122 -1.85 -19.43 -6.95
CA GLY A 122 -2.79 -18.68 -7.78
C GLY A 122 -3.06 -17.27 -7.24
N LEU A 123 -3.43 -16.38 -8.15
CA LEU A 123 -3.85 -15.02 -7.84
C LEU A 123 -5.25 -15.01 -7.23
N ASN A 124 -5.47 -14.16 -6.23
CA ASN A 124 -6.78 -14.04 -5.58
C ASN A 124 -7.82 -13.42 -6.53
N PRO A 125 -8.88 -14.16 -6.93
CA PRO A 125 -9.90 -13.62 -7.82
C PRO A 125 -10.84 -12.62 -7.16
N ARG A 126 -10.70 -12.37 -5.85
CA ARG A 126 -11.49 -11.37 -5.11
C ARG A 126 -10.85 -9.98 -5.08
N SER A 127 -9.64 -9.81 -5.62
CA SER A 127 -8.93 -8.52 -5.60
C SER A 127 -9.41 -7.53 -6.67
N PHE A 128 -10.65 -7.67 -7.14
CA PHE A 128 -11.30 -6.69 -8.00
C PHE A 128 -11.98 -5.61 -7.15
N ASP A 129 -12.08 -4.41 -7.69
CA ASP A 129 -12.59 -3.23 -6.99
C ASP A 129 -14.10 -2.97 -7.20
N GLY A 130 -14.83 -3.91 -7.84
CA GLY A 130 -16.24 -3.75 -8.18
C GLY A 130 -16.49 -2.97 -9.47
N ARG A 131 -15.46 -2.36 -10.06
CA ARG A 131 -15.52 -1.54 -11.29
C ARG A 131 -14.61 -2.09 -12.37
N GLY A 132 -14.29 -3.39 -12.32
CA GLY A 132 -13.49 -4.05 -13.34
C GLY A 132 -11.99 -3.72 -13.30
N ASN A 133 -11.46 -3.14 -12.22
CA ASN A 133 -10.01 -3.01 -12.04
C ASN A 133 -9.50 -4.11 -11.11
N TYR A 134 -8.28 -4.55 -11.36
CA TYR A 134 -7.65 -5.61 -10.59
C TYR A 134 -6.35 -5.11 -9.97
N SER A 135 -6.16 -5.33 -8.67
CA SER A 135 -4.94 -4.97 -7.96
C SER A 135 -4.30 -6.20 -7.32
N MET A 136 -2.99 -6.31 -7.42
CA MET A 136 -2.22 -7.33 -6.72
C MET A 136 -0.94 -6.74 -6.13
N GLY A 137 -0.60 -7.20 -4.93
CA GLY A 137 0.67 -6.92 -4.28
C GLY A 137 1.65 -8.04 -4.52
N VAL A 138 2.86 -7.69 -4.93
CA VAL A 138 4.03 -8.57 -5.00
C VAL A 138 4.92 -8.23 -3.82
N LYS A 139 5.33 -9.23 -3.04
CA LYS A 139 6.16 -9.01 -1.85
C LYS A 139 7.62 -8.70 -2.17
N GLU A 140 8.13 -9.25 -3.27
CA GLU A 140 9.55 -9.23 -3.62
C GLU A 140 9.71 -8.85 -5.09
N GLN A 141 10.51 -7.82 -5.38
CA GLN A 141 10.78 -7.38 -6.75
C GLN A 141 11.63 -8.36 -7.57
N ILE A 142 12.24 -9.36 -6.91
CA ILE A 142 13.13 -10.36 -7.52
C ILE A 142 12.45 -11.33 -8.48
N ILE A 143 11.11 -11.30 -8.55
CA ILE A 143 10.35 -12.14 -9.47
C ILE A 143 10.62 -11.77 -10.94
N PHE A 144 11.05 -10.53 -11.18
CA PHE A 144 11.39 -10.02 -12.50
C PHE A 144 12.82 -10.43 -12.88
N PRO A 145 13.04 -11.10 -14.02
CA PRO A 145 14.38 -11.55 -14.45
C PRO A 145 15.33 -10.40 -14.78
N GLU A 146 14.80 -9.21 -15.02
CA GLU A 146 15.59 -8.03 -15.35
C GLU A 146 16.26 -7.41 -14.12
N VAL A 147 15.86 -7.80 -12.91
CA VAL A 147 16.47 -7.34 -11.67
C VAL A 147 17.63 -8.26 -11.32
N ASP A 148 18.84 -7.69 -11.24
CA ASP A 148 20.01 -8.38 -10.73
C ASP A 148 19.90 -8.56 -9.21
N TYR A 149 20.03 -9.80 -8.74
CA TYR A 149 19.94 -10.17 -7.34
C TYR A 149 21.06 -9.55 -6.50
N ASP A 150 22.26 -9.44 -7.06
CA ASP A 150 23.44 -8.97 -6.33
C ASP A 150 23.42 -7.44 -6.15
N ALA A 151 22.66 -6.73 -7.00
CA ALA A 151 22.51 -5.28 -6.95
C ALA A 151 21.41 -4.82 -5.96
N ILE A 152 20.72 -5.73 -5.29
CA ILE A 152 19.61 -5.41 -4.39
C ILE A 152 20.16 -5.14 -2.98
N ASP A 153 19.90 -3.94 -2.48
CA ASP A 153 20.15 -3.55 -1.10
C ASP A 153 19.14 -4.16 -0.13
N GLN A 154 17.85 -4.06 -0.49
CA GLN A 154 16.72 -4.49 0.33
C GLN A 154 15.59 -5.03 -0.54
N VAL A 155 14.93 -6.08 -0.06
CA VAL A 155 13.73 -6.63 -0.67
C VAL A 155 12.56 -5.66 -0.46
N ARG A 156 11.91 -5.25 -1.54
CA ARG A 156 10.83 -4.28 -1.59
C ARG A 156 9.63 -4.87 -2.32
N GLY A 157 8.45 -4.58 -1.78
CA GLY A 157 7.20 -4.93 -2.41
C GLY A 157 6.85 -4.00 -3.59
N LEU A 158 6.01 -4.50 -4.48
CA LEU A 158 5.47 -3.78 -5.62
C LEU A 158 3.97 -4.00 -5.71
N ASP A 159 3.20 -2.92 -5.82
CA ASP A 159 1.78 -2.98 -6.12
C ASP A 159 1.56 -2.81 -7.62
N ILE A 160 0.83 -3.75 -8.21
CA ILE A 160 0.46 -3.76 -9.62
C ILE A 160 -1.04 -3.56 -9.71
N THR A 161 -1.47 -2.47 -10.34
CA THR A 161 -2.88 -2.19 -10.61
C THR A 161 -3.13 -2.21 -12.11
N ILE A 162 -4.02 -3.09 -12.52
CA ILE A 162 -4.45 -3.28 -13.90
C ILE A 162 -5.80 -2.58 -14.06
N THR A 163 -5.84 -1.52 -14.86
CA THR A 163 -7.06 -0.78 -15.17
C THR A 163 -7.62 -1.25 -16.50
N THR A 164 -8.87 -1.67 -16.50
CA THR A 164 -9.59 -2.09 -17.70
C THR A 164 -10.77 -1.16 -17.97
N THR A 165 -11.37 -1.28 -19.15
CA THR A 165 -12.61 -0.56 -19.48
C THR A 165 -13.88 -1.33 -19.11
N ALA A 166 -13.75 -2.49 -18.47
CA ALA A 166 -14.90 -3.29 -18.05
C ALA A 166 -15.76 -2.51 -17.05
N ALA A 167 -17.08 -2.69 -17.12
CA ALA A 167 -17.99 -2.08 -16.16
C ALA A 167 -18.19 -2.97 -14.92
N SER A 168 -17.96 -4.28 -15.07
CA SER A 168 -18.15 -5.27 -14.02
C SER A 168 -16.92 -6.16 -13.81
N ASP A 169 -16.82 -6.74 -12.62
CA ASP A 169 -15.72 -7.64 -12.27
C ASP A 169 -15.77 -8.95 -13.05
N ALA A 170 -16.96 -9.42 -13.45
CA ALA A 170 -17.10 -10.64 -14.26
C ALA A 170 -16.46 -10.49 -15.65
N GLU A 171 -16.67 -9.33 -16.28
CA GLU A 171 -16.07 -8.98 -17.57
C GLU A 171 -14.55 -8.82 -17.45
N ALA A 172 -14.08 -8.11 -16.43
CA ALA A 172 -12.66 -7.91 -16.18
C ALA A 172 -11.94 -9.23 -15.87
N PHE A 173 -12.56 -10.09 -15.07
CA PHE A 173 -12.03 -11.42 -14.78
C PHE A 173 -11.97 -12.29 -16.03
N ALA A 174 -13.02 -12.28 -16.87
CA ALA A 174 -13.01 -13.01 -18.14
C ALA A 174 -11.89 -12.53 -19.08
N LEU A 175 -11.67 -11.20 -19.16
CA LEU A 175 -10.58 -10.62 -19.93
C LEU A 175 -9.21 -11.08 -19.42
N LEU A 176 -8.94 -10.94 -18.12
CA LEU A 176 -7.66 -11.32 -17.52
C LEU A 176 -7.41 -12.83 -17.58
N TYR A 177 -8.46 -13.62 -17.41
CA TYR A 177 -8.41 -15.08 -17.56
C TYR A 177 -8.05 -15.48 -18.99
N ALA A 178 -8.64 -14.82 -20.00
CA ALA A 178 -8.32 -15.05 -21.40
C ALA A 178 -6.87 -14.65 -21.75
N PHE A 179 -6.33 -13.63 -21.09
CA PHE A 179 -4.90 -13.28 -21.18
C PHE A 179 -3.97 -14.32 -20.55
N GLY A 180 -4.50 -15.31 -19.82
CA GLY A 180 -3.73 -16.39 -19.21
C GLY A 180 -3.32 -16.11 -17.76
N MET A 181 -3.94 -15.14 -17.07
CA MET A 181 -3.66 -14.88 -15.66
C MET A 181 -3.99 -16.12 -14.80
N PRO A 182 -3.02 -16.64 -14.02
CA PRO A 182 -3.22 -17.83 -13.20
C PRO A 182 -3.96 -17.48 -11.91
N PHE A 183 -5.29 -17.49 -11.97
CA PHE A 183 -6.16 -17.29 -10.82
C PHE A 183 -6.27 -18.56 -9.96
N ALA A 184 -6.40 -18.39 -8.65
CA ALA A 184 -6.70 -19.49 -7.74
C ALA A 184 -8.09 -20.08 -8.06
N SER A 185 -8.26 -21.38 -7.81
CA SER A 185 -9.51 -22.10 -8.10
C SER A 185 -10.71 -21.55 -7.33
N GLN A 186 -10.49 -21.02 -6.13
CA GLN A 186 -11.51 -20.53 -5.23
C GLN A 186 -11.68 -19.01 -5.32
N GLY A 187 -12.94 -18.54 -5.28
CA GLY A 187 -13.26 -17.12 -5.09
C GLY A 187 -13.53 -16.32 -6.37
N ARG A 188 -13.93 -16.97 -7.47
CA ARG A 188 -14.35 -16.29 -8.72
C ARG A 188 -15.41 -15.22 -8.44
N PRO A 189 -15.37 -14.06 -9.13
CA PRO A 189 -16.36 -13.01 -8.95
C PRO A 189 -17.76 -13.49 -9.35
N LYS A 190 -18.77 -12.95 -8.65
CA LYS A 190 -20.18 -13.22 -8.92
C LYS A 190 -20.52 -12.77 -10.36
N GLY A 191 -21.28 -13.58 -11.09
CA GLY A 191 -21.64 -13.33 -12.49
C GLY A 191 -20.74 -13.99 -13.54
N PHE A 192 -19.55 -14.51 -13.19
CA PHE A 192 -18.72 -15.25 -14.16
C PHE A 192 -19.34 -16.59 -14.58
N ASN A 193 -19.89 -17.34 -13.62
CA ASN A 193 -20.56 -18.63 -13.84
C ASN A 193 -21.97 -18.46 -14.43
N GLU A 194 -22.55 -17.27 -14.39
CA GLU A 194 -23.90 -17.00 -14.92
C GLU A 194 -23.83 -16.56 -16.39
N ALA A 195 -22.76 -15.83 -16.76
CA ALA A 195 -22.51 -15.42 -18.14
C ALA A 195 -21.93 -16.52 -19.04
N ALA A 196 -21.41 -17.62 -18.48
CA ALA A 196 -21.12 -18.85 -19.21
C ALA A 196 -22.17 -19.85 -18.78
N GLY A 197 -23.10 -20.25 -19.64
CA GLY A 197 -24.21 -21.17 -19.32
C GLY A 197 -23.78 -22.57 -18.87
N VAL A 198 -23.07 -22.63 -17.75
CA VAL A 198 -22.63 -23.81 -17.02
C VAL A 198 -23.23 -23.61 -15.63
N GLU A 199 -24.32 -24.33 -15.38
CA GLU A 199 -24.84 -24.51 -14.04
C GLU A 199 -23.66 -24.85 -13.11
N PRO A 200 -23.54 -24.17 -11.95
CA PRO A 200 -22.44 -24.48 -11.04
C PRO A 200 -22.54 -25.96 -10.66
N GLU A 201 -21.48 -26.73 -10.94
CA GLU A 201 -21.31 -28.05 -10.31
C GLU A 201 -21.55 -27.86 -8.81
N PRO A 202 -22.43 -28.68 -8.21
CA PRO A 202 -22.71 -28.55 -6.80
C PRO A 202 -21.39 -28.73 -6.05
N ALA A 203 -21.06 -27.75 -5.20
CA ALA A 203 -19.96 -27.88 -4.26
C ALA A 203 -20.06 -29.26 -3.57
N PRO A 204 -18.95 -29.98 -3.36
CA PRO A 204 -19.01 -31.20 -2.58
C PRO A 204 -19.65 -30.85 -1.23
N ALA A 205 -20.79 -31.48 -0.97
CA ALA A 205 -21.58 -31.26 0.23
C ALA A 205 -20.66 -31.34 1.45
N GLU A 206 -20.67 -30.27 2.25
CA GLU A 206 -20.15 -30.34 3.61
C GLU A 206 -20.81 -31.57 4.28
N PRO A 207 -20.04 -32.48 4.89
CA PRO A 207 -20.65 -33.62 5.56
C PRO A 207 -21.56 -33.08 6.66
N GLU A 208 -22.84 -33.46 6.61
CA GLU A 208 -23.82 -33.13 7.64
C GLU A 208 -23.25 -33.51 9.02
N PRO A 209 -23.42 -32.67 10.06
CA PRO A 209 -23.02 -33.05 11.40
C PRO A 209 -23.84 -34.27 11.82
N GLU A 210 -23.15 -35.33 12.23
CA GLU A 210 -23.75 -36.53 12.80
C GLU A 210 -24.76 -36.15 13.90
N PRO A 211 -25.91 -36.84 14.01
CA PRO A 211 -26.91 -36.51 15.02
C PRO A 211 -26.31 -36.67 16.41
N ALA A 212 -26.45 -35.61 17.21
CA ALA A 212 -26.06 -35.58 18.61
C ALA A 212 -26.64 -36.78 19.35
N VAL A 213 -25.75 -37.62 19.89
CA VAL A 213 -26.11 -38.65 20.86
C VAL A 213 -26.60 -37.94 22.11
N GLU A 214 -27.87 -38.13 22.42
CA GLU A 214 -28.56 -37.62 23.60
C GLU A 214 -27.90 -38.18 24.87
N GLU A 215 -27.25 -37.31 25.65
CA GLU A 215 -26.82 -37.65 27.01
C GLU A 215 -28.08 -37.80 27.90
N PRO A 216 -28.22 -38.91 28.66
CA PRO A 216 -29.38 -39.11 29.51
C PRO A 216 -29.30 -38.20 30.75
N GLN A 217 -30.40 -37.51 31.04
CA GLN A 217 -30.59 -36.77 32.29
C GLN A 217 -30.61 -37.73 33.50
N PRO A 218 -30.04 -37.37 34.66
CA PRO A 218 -30.17 -38.18 35.86
C PRO A 218 -31.58 -38.06 36.46
N GLU A 219 -32.18 -39.22 36.77
CA GLU A 219 -33.44 -39.34 37.51
C GLU A 219 -33.29 -38.85 38.98
N PRO A 220 -34.37 -38.35 39.61
CA PRO A 220 -34.33 -37.84 40.99
C PRO A 220 -34.51 -38.96 42.03
N GLU A 221 -33.66 -39.01 43.05
CA GLU A 221 -33.88 -39.84 44.24
C GLU A 221 -34.89 -39.20 45.22
N PRO A 222 -35.70 -39.99 45.95
CA PRO A 222 -36.82 -39.51 46.75
C PRO A 222 -36.45 -39.08 48.17
N ALA A 223 -37.32 -38.23 48.71
CA ALA A 223 -37.28 -37.62 50.03
C ALA A 223 -37.28 -38.60 51.21
N VAL A 224 -36.54 -38.26 52.27
CA VAL A 224 -36.73 -38.79 53.63
C VAL A 224 -36.78 -37.63 54.63
N GLU A 225 -37.98 -37.45 55.19
CA GLU A 225 -38.44 -36.95 56.49
C GLU A 225 -37.60 -35.97 57.37
N GLU A 226 -38.32 -34.90 57.77
CA GLU A 226 -38.22 -33.93 58.88
C GLU A 226 -37.87 -34.53 60.28
N PRO A 227 -37.64 -33.78 61.41
CA PRO A 227 -38.18 -32.44 61.73
C PRO A 227 -37.38 -31.44 62.63
N GLN A 228 -37.79 -30.17 62.47
CA GLN A 228 -38.09 -29.10 63.47
C GLN A 228 -37.03 -28.41 64.36
N ALA A 229 -37.40 -27.13 64.67
CA ALA A 229 -36.99 -26.21 65.74
C ALA A 229 -35.74 -25.34 65.48
N GLU A 230 -35.67 -24.02 65.71
CA GLU A 230 -36.53 -23.04 66.40
C GLU A 230 -36.03 -21.58 66.09
N VAL A 231 -36.98 -20.61 66.01
CA VAL A 231 -37.01 -19.26 66.66
C VAL A 231 -35.97 -18.18 66.24
N ALA A 232 -36.40 -17.16 65.46
CA ALA A 232 -36.71 -15.74 65.83
C ALA A 232 -35.45 -14.84 66.04
N VAL A 233 -35.36 -13.54 65.68
CA VAL A 233 -36.25 -12.37 65.81
C VAL A 233 -35.78 -11.23 64.85
N GLU A 234 -36.73 -10.36 64.47
CA GLU A 234 -36.66 -9.06 63.76
C GLU A 234 -35.63 -7.99 64.22
N GLU A 235 -35.04 -7.27 63.23
CA GLU A 235 -34.93 -5.79 62.97
C GLU A 235 -34.65 -4.73 64.09
N PRO A 236 -34.33 -3.43 63.79
CA PRO A 236 -33.39 -2.78 62.84
C PRO A 236 -32.54 -1.63 63.51
N PRO A 237 -32.22 -0.45 62.90
CA PRO A 237 -30.87 0.02 62.55
C PRO A 237 -30.32 1.23 63.38
N ALA A 238 -29.04 1.62 63.21
CA ALA A 238 -28.54 3.02 63.28
C ALA A 238 -27.00 3.18 63.25
N GLU A 239 -26.57 4.24 62.54
CA GLU A 239 -25.55 5.25 62.93
C GLU A 239 -24.02 5.10 62.72
N ALA A 240 -23.49 6.24 62.25
CA ALA A 240 -22.26 6.95 62.64
C ALA A 240 -20.89 6.50 62.09
N GLN A 241 -20.49 7.21 61.02
CA GLN A 241 -19.31 8.07 60.83
C GLN A 241 -17.91 7.74 61.43
N PRO A 242 -16.84 8.25 60.78
CA PRO A 242 -15.45 7.81 60.90
C PRO A 242 -14.63 8.65 61.88
N GLU A 243 -13.48 8.14 62.30
CA GLU A 243 -12.57 8.82 63.23
C GLU A 243 -11.07 8.44 62.97
N PRO A 244 -10.08 9.21 63.47
CA PRO A 244 -9.32 10.17 62.63
C PRO A 244 -7.78 10.24 62.88
N GLU A 245 -7.06 11.04 62.05
CA GLU A 245 -5.91 12.00 62.30
C GLU A 245 -4.69 11.62 63.20
N PRO A 246 -3.50 12.32 63.22
CA PRO A 246 -3.21 13.78 63.03
C PRO A 246 -1.97 14.14 62.15
N ASP A 247 -1.94 15.27 61.44
CA ASP A 247 -1.78 16.71 61.82
C ASP A 247 -0.32 17.17 61.90
N THR A 248 0.06 18.12 61.04
CA THR A 248 0.63 19.43 61.40
C THR A 248 1.05 20.22 60.15
N ALA A 249 0.28 21.27 59.87
CA ALA A 249 0.60 22.39 58.99
C ALA A 249 1.35 23.49 59.79
N PRO A 250 1.40 24.79 59.38
CA PRO A 250 1.66 25.46 58.09
C PRO A 250 2.75 26.56 58.22
N ALA A 251 3.09 27.29 57.15
CA ALA A 251 3.21 28.78 57.13
C ALA A 251 3.91 29.33 55.86
N GLU A 252 3.19 30.18 55.12
CA GLU A 252 3.70 31.42 54.50
C GLU A 252 3.41 32.58 55.50
N PRO A 253 4.05 33.79 55.49
CA PRO A 253 4.10 34.67 54.30
C PRO A 253 5.20 35.79 54.25
N GLN A 254 5.09 36.62 53.19
CA GLN A 254 5.43 38.06 53.04
C GLN A 254 6.74 38.55 52.36
N ALA A 255 6.48 39.23 51.24
CA ALA A 255 7.08 40.42 50.61
C ALA A 255 8.10 41.29 51.39
N ALA A 256 9.12 41.81 50.69
CA ALA A 256 9.28 43.24 50.31
C ALA A 256 10.73 43.65 49.95
N ALA A 257 10.82 44.57 48.99
CA ALA A 257 11.76 45.71 48.88
C ALA A 257 13.17 45.57 48.25
N GLU A 258 13.32 46.38 47.19
CA GLU A 258 14.40 47.34 46.86
C GLU A 258 15.77 46.90 46.27
N GLU A 259 15.87 47.22 44.98
CA GLU A 259 16.99 47.76 44.15
C GLU A 259 18.01 48.66 44.89
N PRO A 260 19.22 49.05 44.34
CA PRO A 260 19.39 49.49 42.94
C PRO A 260 20.79 49.39 42.25
N GLY A 261 20.79 49.75 40.96
CA GLY A 261 21.88 50.43 40.27
C GLY A 261 22.75 49.54 39.37
N VAL A 262 23.17 49.93 38.16
CA VAL A 262 23.21 51.21 37.42
C VAL A 262 23.31 50.82 35.93
N GLN A 263 22.39 51.26 35.05
CA GLN A 263 22.57 52.26 33.97
C GLN A 263 23.99 52.27 33.33
N THR A 264 24.18 52.35 32.01
CA THR A 264 23.82 53.44 31.09
C THR A 264 24.06 52.95 29.65
N SER A 265 23.09 53.10 28.74
CA SER A 265 23.03 54.18 27.71
C SER A 265 24.01 53.95 26.55
N ALA A 266 23.55 53.60 25.34
CA ALA A 266 22.93 54.49 24.33
C ALA A 266 23.96 55.21 23.46
N GLU A 267 23.50 55.53 22.24
CA GLU A 267 24.13 56.41 21.23
C GLU A 267 25.25 55.80 20.38
N GLN A 268 25.39 56.04 19.08
CA GLN A 268 24.60 56.50 17.92
C GLN A 268 25.65 56.67 16.82
N ALA A 269 25.25 56.51 15.55
CA ALA A 269 25.92 57.11 14.38
C ALA A 269 27.40 56.67 14.19
N GLU A 270 28.08 56.82 13.07
CA GLU A 270 27.85 57.65 11.90
C GLU A 270 28.54 56.95 10.71
N SER A 271 28.14 57.44 9.55
CA SER A 271 28.60 57.16 8.20
C SER A 271 30.10 57.40 7.95
N ASP A 272 30.48 56.88 6.78
CA ASP A 272 31.20 57.59 5.72
C ASP A 272 32.69 57.30 5.48
N ASP A 273 32.98 57.41 4.19
CA ASP A 273 34.28 57.53 3.52
C ASP A 273 35.20 56.28 3.47
N ALA A 274 35.89 55.97 2.38
CA ALA A 274 35.93 56.37 0.97
C ALA A 274 37.04 55.54 0.30
N GLN A 275 36.96 55.40 -1.04
CA GLN A 275 38.04 55.53 -2.07
C GLN A 275 39.43 54.89 -1.79
N GLU A 276 40.03 54.09 -2.68
CA GLU A 276 40.61 54.35 -4.02
C GLU A 276 41.00 52.95 -4.59
N ALA A 277 40.75 52.54 -5.83
CA ALA A 277 41.19 53.04 -7.14
C ALA A 277 42.71 52.87 -7.45
N GLU A 278 43.01 51.75 -8.11
CA GLU A 278 44.07 51.49 -9.13
C GLU A 278 45.59 51.66 -8.77
N PRO A 279 46.55 51.49 -9.72
CA PRO A 279 47.11 50.19 -10.14
C PRO A 279 48.67 50.20 -10.18
N GLU A 280 49.36 49.05 -10.20
CA GLU A 280 50.74 49.03 -10.70
C GLU A 280 51.10 47.80 -11.53
N GLN A 281 51.82 48.13 -12.60
CA GLN A 281 52.33 47.32 -13.70
C GLN A 281 53.57 46.53 -13.29
N GLN A 282 53.84 45.44 -14.00
CA GLN A 282 55.13 45.07 -14.64
C GLN A 282 54.99 43.60 -15.11
N ALA A 283 54.90 43.30 -16.40
CA ALA A 283 55.99 43.32 -17.39
C ALA A 283 57.21 42.49 -16.94
N ASN A 284 57.31 41.23 -17.38
CA ASN A 284 58.50 40.67 -18.05
C ASN A 284 58.41 39.15 -18.32
N GLY A 285 59.03 38.73 -19.43
CA GLY A 285 59.31 37.35 -19.85
C GLY A 285 58.42 36.92 -21.02
N GLU A 286 58.66 37.31 -22.27
CA GLU A 286 59.80 36.89 -23.11
C GLU A 286 59.91 35.36 -23.15
N LYS A 287 59.28 34.73 -24.15
CA LYS A 287 59.85 34.24 -25.43
C LYS A 287 60.83 33.07 -25.24
N GLU A 288 60.81 32.22 -26.27
CA GLU A 288 61.57 30.98 -26.49
C GLU A 288 60.84 29.72 -26.00
N SER A 289 60.63 28.69 -26.82
CA SER A 289 61.06 28.42 -28.19
C SER A 289 60.33 27.17 -28.71
N SER A 290 60.23 27.08 -30.04
CA SER A 290 60.30 25.88 -30.92
C SER A 290 59.97 24.50 -30.33
N ASP A 291 59.14 23.68 -30.98
CA ASP A 291 59.29 23.19 -32.36
C ASP A 291 57.95 22.67 -32.90
#